data_AF-A0A9E6BTL1-F1
#
_entry.id   AF-A0A9E6BTL1-F1
#
_cell.length_a   1.000
_cell.length_b   1.000
_cell.length_c   1.000
_cell.angle_alpha   90.00
_cell.angle_beta   90.00
_cell.angle_gamma   90.00
#
_symmetry.space_group_name_H-M   'P 1'
#
loop_
_entity.id
_entity.type
_entity.pdbx_description
1 polymer ?
#
loop_
_entity_poly.entity_id
_entity_poly.type
_entity_poly.pdbx_seq_one_letter_code
_entity_poly.pdbx_strand_id
1 'polypeptide(L)'
;TGDLLFVWVSEKSIDKRNPKIHRRCALSSAISKDEGKTFTHLRYIVRDPEDDFGYQCIEFLNKDLAIMAYHARDGLHVARIPIAWFYGK
;
A
#
# COMPACT_ATOMS: atom_id res chain seq x y z
N THR A 1 5.79 -10.64 20.79
CA THR A 1 5.92 -9.58 19.77
C THR A 1 4.54 -9.28 19.21
N GLY A 2 4.36 -8.12 18.58
CA GLY A 2 3.09 -7.76 17.92
C GLY A 2 3.08 -8.20 16.46
N ASP A 3 1.93 -8.05 15.80
CA ASP A 3 1.82 -8.27 14.36
C ASP A 3 2.61 -7.21 13.57
N LEU A 4 3.18 -7.59 12.43
CA LEU A 4 3.89 -6.70 11.53
C LEU A 4 2.98 -6.27 10.36
N LEU A 5 2.95 -4.98 10.08
CA LEU A 5 2.33 -4.42 8.88
C LEU A 5 3.39 -4.20 7.80
N PHE A 6 3.18 -4.79 6.63
CA PHE A 6 3.98 -4.56 5.44
C PHE A 6 3.21 -3.66 4.48
N VAL A 7 3.91 -2.69 3.88
CA VAL A 7 3.36 -1.81 2.85
C VAL A 7 4.37 -1.64 1.73
N TRP A 8 4.01 -2.03 0.52
CA TRP A 8 4.92 -2.01 -0.62
C TRP A 8 4.20 -1.91 -1.96
N VAL A 9 4.94 -1.57 -3.00
CA VAL A 9 4.45 -1.67 -4.38
C VAL A 9 4.49 -3.12 -4.82
N SER A 10 3.34 -3.75 -5.03
CA SER A 10 3.24 -5.18 -5.33
C SER A 10 3.08 -5.50 -6.81
N GLU A 11 2.72 -4.51 -7.64
CA GLU A 11 2.51 -4.72 -9.07
C GLU A 11 3.20 -3.64 -9.90
N LYS A 12 3.49 -4.02 -11.15
CA LYS A 12 4.05 -3.16 -12.18
C LYS A 12 3.18 -3.22 -13.43
N SER A 13 2.88 -2.07 -14.01
CA SER A 13 2.28 -1.96 -15.34
C SER A 13 3.27 -1.35 -16.34
N ILE A 14 2.90 -1.41 -17.62
CA ILE A 14 3.64 -0.82 -18.74
C ILE A 14 2.72 0.19 -19.41
N ASP A 15 3.23 1.38 -19.73
CA ASP A 15 2.45 2.39 -20.45
C ASP A 15 2.02 1.88 -21.84
N LYS A 16 0.77 2.17 -22.20
CA LYS A 16 0.16 1.69 -23.46
C LYS A 16 0.74 2.32 -24.72
N ARG A 17 1.38 3.50 -24.62
CA ARG A 17 1.92 4.24 -25.77
C ARG A 17 3.44 4.13 -25.85
N ASN A 18 4.12 3.95 -24.72
CA ASN A 18 5.56 3.83 -24.63
C ASN A 18 5.97 2.65 -23.73
N PRO A 19 6.36 1.50 -24.31
CA PRO A 19 6.68 0.30 -23.54
C PRO A 19 7.94 0.42 -22.66
N LYS A 20 8.71 1.50 -22.79
CA LYS A 20 9.86 1.79 -21.91
C LYS A 20 9.44 2.39 -20.57
N ILE A 21 8.20 2.89 -20.46
CA ILE A 21 7.68 3.46 -19.23
C ILE A 21 7.02 2.35 -18.41
N HIS A 22 7.51 2.18 -17.19
CA HIS A 22 6.98 1.25 -16.21
C HIS A 22 6.37 2.02 -15.05
N ARG A 23 5.26 1.53 -14.51
CA ARG A 23 4.58 2.18 -13.39
C ARG A 23 4.38 1.24 -12.23
N ARG A 24 4.44 1.78 -11.03
CA ARG A 24 4.14 1.13 -9.75
C ARG A 24 2.63 1.21 -9.54
N CYS A 25 1.90 0.23 -10.04
CA CYS A 25 0.45 0.37 -10.24
C CYS A 25 -0.41 -0.19 -9.09
N ALA A 26 0.20 -0.74 -8.04
CA ALA A 26 -0.52 -1.21 -6.86
C ALA A 26 0.31 -0.99 -5.60
N LEU A 27 -0.19 -0.15 -4.68
CA LEU A 27 0.32 -0.03 -3.32
C LEU A 27 -0.49 -0.97 -2.43
N SER A 28 0.18 -1.94 -1.84
CA SER A 28 -0.43 -3.05 -1.12
C SER A 28 -0.03 -3.07 0.33
N SER A 29 -0.89 -3.66 1.15
CA SER A 29 -0.61 -4.01 2.54
C SER A 29 -0.78 -5.50 2.79
N ALA A 30 -0.05 -6.02 3.78
CA ALA A 30 -0.30 -7.33 4.38
C ALA A 30 0.12 -7.37 5.84
N ILE A 31 -0.43 -8.33 6.58
CA ILE A 31 -0.08 -8.61 7.98
C ILE A 31 0.74 -9.89 8.06
N SER A 32 1.85 -9.83 8.81
CA SER A 32 2.58 -11.01 9.25
C SER A 32 2.46 -11.18 10.76
N LYS A 33 2.24 -12.41 11.20
CA LYS A 33 2.15 -12.80 12.62
C LYS A 33 3.33 -13.68 13.05
N ASP A 34 4.29 -13.86 12.16
CA ASP A 34 5.38 -14.83 12.27
C ASP A 34 6.71 -14.21 11.82
N GLU A 35 6.91 -12.94 12.21
CA GLU A 35 8.16 -12.18 12.00
C GLU A 35 8.56 -12.09 10.52
N GLY A 36 7.57 -11.87 9.64
CA GLY A 36 7.75 -11.66 8.20
C GLY A 36 7.87 -12.94 7.37
N LYS A 37 7.59 -14.13 7.93
CA LYS A 37 7.69 -15.40 7.19
C LYS A 37 6.48 -15.64 6.29
N THR A 38 5.28 -15.33 6.76
CA THR A 38 4.05 -15.43 5.97
C THR A 38 3.29 -14.10 5.96
N PHE A 39 2.57 -13.89 4.86
CA PHE A 39 1.78 -12.69 4.60
C PHE A 39 0.32 -13.09 4.49
N THR A 40 -0.51 -12.52 5.35
CA THR A 40 -1.96 -12.72 5.38
C THR A 40 -2.66 -11.39 5.16
N HIS A 41 -3.95 -11.42 4.82
CA HIS A 41 -4.75 -10.21 4.59
C HIS A 41 -4.14 -9.26 3.54
N LEU A 42 -3.67 -9.81 2.40
CA LEU A 42 -3.20 -9.00 1.29
C LEU A 42 -4.34 -8.11 0.78
N ARG A 43 -4.13 -6.79 0.79
CA ARG A 43 -5.12 -5.80 0.32
C ARG A 43 -4.43 -4.68 -0.45
N TYR A 44 -5.10 -4.15 -1.47
CA TYR A 44 -4.67 -2.93 -2.15
C TYR A 44 -5.14 -1.72 -1.37
N ILE A 45 -4.21 -0.84 -0.99
CA ILE A 45 -4.52 0.51 -0.49
C ILE A 45 -4.99 1.36 -1.66
N VAL A 46 -4.28 1.26 -2.78
CA VAL A 46 -4.67 1.83 -4.07
C VAL A 46 -4.12 0.97 -5.20
N ARG A 47 -4.88 0.82 -6.29
CA ARG A 47 -4.48 0.09 -7.48
C ARG A 47 -5.09 0.71 -8.74
N ASP A 48 -4.22 1.15 -9.64
CA ASP A 48 -4.58 1.70 -10.94
C ASP A 48 -3.43 1.39 -11.93
N PRO A 49 -3.65 0.56 -12.98
CA PRO A 49 -2.64 0.25 -13.98
C PRO A 49 -2.14 1.48 -14.76
N GLU A 50 -2.89 2.58 -14.78
CA GLU A 50 -2.47 3.80 -15.45
C GLU A 50 -1.67 4.76 -14.56
N ASP A 51 -1.59 4.51 -13.25
CA ASP A 51 -0.94 5.42 -12.30
C ASP A 51 0.41 4.88 -11.76
N ASP A 52 1.15 5.73 -11.05
CA ASP A 52 2.45 5.42 -10.45
C ASP A 52 2.53 5.83 -8.96
N PHE A 53 2.41 4.83 -8.10
CA PHE A 53 2.36 4.99 -6.65
C PHE A 53 3.70 4.73 -5.96
N GLY A 54 3.93 5.38 -4.82
CA GLY A 54 5.01 4.98 -3.92
C GLY A 54 5.39 6.06 -2.92
N TYR A 55 6.60 5.95 -2.38
CA TYR A 55 7.13 6.87 -1.38
C TYR A 55 6.21 7.01 -0.15
N GLN A 56 5.59 5.89 0.22
CA GLN A 56 4.61 5.85 1.28
C GLN A 56 5.24 6.06 2.66
N CYS A 57 4.53 6.77 3.52
CA CYS A 57 4.79 6.82 4.95
C CYS A 57 3.49 6.59 5.73
N ILE A 58 3.61 6.14 6.97
CA ILE A 58 2.45 5.80 7.82
C ILE A 58 2.66 6.35 9.23
N GLU A 59 1.59 6.87 9.82
CA GLU A 59 1.50 7.29 11.22
C GLU A 59 0.29 6.63 11.88
N PHE A 60 0.48 6.05 13.05
CA PHE A 60 -0.60 5.47 13.86
C PHE A 60 -1.11 6.50 14.85
N LEU A 61 -2.23 7.16 14.54
CA LEU A 61 -2.78 8.23 15.39
C LEU A 61 -3.33 7.69 16.71
N ASN A 62 -3.87 6.47 16.70
CA ASN A 62 -4.35 5.76 17.87
C ASN A 62 -4.54 4.27 17.53
N LYS A 63 -5.12 3.50 18.46
CA LYS A 63 -5.37 2.07 18.33
C LYS A 63 -6.31 1.66 17.17
N ASP A 64 -7.11 2.59 16.66
CA ASP A 64 -8.18 2.32 15.70
C ASP A 64 -7.93 2.96 14.32
N LEU A 65 -6.99 3.90 14.20
CA LEU A 65 -6.76 4.66 12.97
C LEU A 65 -5.28 4.88 12.65
N ALA A 66 -4.91 4.54 11.41
CA ALA A 66 -3.66 4.97 10.77
C ALA A 66 -3.92 6.03 9.69
N ILE A 67 -2.94 6.91 9.51
CA ILE A 67 -2.85 7.81 8.36
C ILE A 67 -1.69 7.34 7.49
N MET A 68 -1.93 7.21 6.19
CA MET A 68 -0.90 6.90 5.22
C MET A 68 -0.83 8.00 4.17
N ALA A 69 0.35 8.55 3.93
CA ALA A 69 0.58 9.42 2.79
C ALA A 69 1.36 8.66 1.72
N TYR A 70 1.07 8.92 0.45
CA TYR A 70 1.78 8.34 -0.69
C TYR A 70 1.74 9.27 -1.89
N HIS A 71 2.73 9.13 -2.78
CA HIS A 71 2.77 9.79 -4.08
C HIS A 71 1.86 9.07 -5.07
N ALA A 72 1.17 9.83 -5.90
CA ALA A 72 0.54 9.46 -7.17
C ALA A 72 0.94 10.49 -8.24
N ARG A 73 0.65 10.24 -9.53
CA ARG A 73 1.11 11.16 -10.61
C ARG A 73 0.50 12.55 -10.55
N ASP A 74 -0.65 12.70 -9.91
CA ASP A 74 -1.34 13.97 -9.71
C ASP A 74 -0.96 14.67 -8.38
N GLY A 75 -0.09 14.07 -7.56
CA GLY A 75 0.45 14.69 -6.35
C GLY A 75 0.52 13.77 -5.14
N LEU A 76 0.47 14.36 -3.95
CA LEU A 76 0.47 13.64 -2.69
C LEU A 76 -0.96 13.34 -2.23
N HIS A 77 -1.20 12.09 -1.88
CA HIS A 77 -2.48 11.60 -1.37
C HIS A 77 -2.35 11.22 0.09
N VAL A 78 -3.45 11.31 0.83
CA VAL A 78 -3.55 10.90 2.23
C VAL A 78 -4.76 9.98 2.40
N ALA A 79 -4.50 8.75 2.84
CA ALA A 79 -5.52 7.78 3.22
C ALA A 79 -5.69 7.72 4.73
N ARG A 80 -6.94 7.68 5.18
CA ARG A 80 -7.33 7.37 6.57
C ARG A 80 -7.76 5.92 6.61
N ILE A 81 -6.98 5.06 7.26
CA ILE A 81 -7.18 3.61 7.22
C ILE A 81 -7.48 3.11 8.64
N PRO A 82 -8.70 2.59 8.92
CA PRO A 82 -8.98 1.92 10.17
C PRO A 82 -8.06 0.72 10.37
N ILE A 83 -7.52 0.52 11.57
CA ILE A 83 -6.58 -0.59 11.83
C ILE A 83 -7.22 -1.95 11.50
N ALA A 84 -8.52 -2.10 11.80
CA ALA A 84 -9.29 -3.29 11.48
C ALA A 84 -9.31 -3.64 9.97
N TRP A 85 -9.18 -2.64 9.09
CA TRP A 85 -9.14 -2.86 7.64
C TRP A 85 -7.92 -3.68 7.22
N PHE A 86 -6.75 -3.48 7.85
CA PHE A 86 -5.56 -4.30 7.55
C PHE A 86 -5.77 -5.79 7.88
N TYR A 87 -6.75 -6.09 8.74
CA TYR A 87 -7.13 -7.45 9.14
C TYR A 87 -8.30 -8.04 8.34
N GLY A 88 -8.65 -7.43 7.20
CA GLY A 88 -9.73 -7.93 6.35
C GLY A 88 -11.15 -7.63 6.83
N LYS A 89 -11.29 -6.68 7.77
CA LYS A 89 -12.61 -6.17 8.20
C LYS A 89 -13.02 -4.94 7.38
#